data_AF-A0ABD5WVA7-F1
#
_entry.id   AF-A0ABD5WVA7-F1
#
_cell.length_a   1.000
_cell.length_b   1.000
_cell.length_c   1.000
_cell.angle_alpha   90.00
_cell.angle_beta   90.00
_cell.angle_gamma   90.00
#
_symmetry.space_group_name_H-M   'P 1'
#
loop_
_entity.id
_entity.type
_entity.pdbx_description
1 polymer ?
#
loop_
_entity_poly.entity_id
_entity_poly.type
_entity_poly.pdbx_seq_one_letter_code
_entity_poly.pdbx_strand_id
1 'polypeptide(L)' 'MAGLFDAAWAAAEYAFVAFASVALTGIGVHFERAAAVAIQTAPETAAVDGVIGLLALFWGLYLVGYKQFLPRTRRLIDGR' A
#
# COMPACT_ATOMS: atom_id res chain seq x y z
N MET A 1 27.92 -9.63 10.35
CA MET A 1 26.88 -10.60 10.71
C MET A 1 25.63 -9.80 11.03
N ALA A 2 24.58 -9.88 10.18
CA ALA A 2 23.28 -9.32 10.55
C ALA A 2 22.77 -10.09 11.78
N GLY A 3 22.42 -9.37 12.84
CA GLY A 3 21.99 -9.97 14.10
C GLY A 3 20.59 -10.57 13.98
N LEU A 4 20.22 -11.45 14.92
CA LEU A 4 18.88 -12.02 15.05
C LEU A 4 17.79 -10.92 15.12
N PHE A 5 18.16 -9.77 15.70
CA PHE A 5 17.34 -8.55 15.73
C PHE A 5 17.11 -7.95 14.33
N ASP A 6 18.14 -7.86 13.48
CA ASP A 6 18.01 -7.30 12.13
C ASP A 6 17.07 -8.15 11.26
N ALA A 7 17.15 -9.48 11.41
CA ALA A 7 16.25 -10.41 10.74
C ALA A 7 14.80 -10.29 11.23
N ALA A 8 14.60 -10.17 12.54
CA ALA A 8 13.27 -9.98 13.13
C ALA A 8 12.66 -8.63 12.71
N TRP A 9 13.48 -7.57 12.67
CA TRP A 9 13.06 -6.25 12.23
C TRP A 9 12.68 -6.24 10.75
N ALA A 10 13.48 -6.87 9.89
CA ALA A 10 13.16 -7.02 8.48
C ALA A 10 11.83 -7.77 8.30
N ALA A 11 11.64 -8.90 8.99
CA ALA A 11 10.40 -9.67 8.93
C ALA A 11 9.17 -8.85 9.37
N ALA A 12 9.31 -8.01 10.41
CA ALA A 12 8.25 -7.10 10.83
C ALA A 12 7.93 -6.02 9.77
N GLU A 13 8.95 -5.46 9.11
CA GLU A 13 8.77 -4.52 7.99
C GLU A 13 8.04 -5.20 6.82
N TYR A 14 8.41 -6.43 6.43
CA TYR A 14 7.72 -7.19 5.38
C TYR A 14 6.26 -7.48 5.75
N ALA A 15 6.00 -7.90 6.99
CA ALA A 15 4.66 -8.17 7.46
C ALA A 15 3.80 -6.90 7.46
N PHE A 16 4.36 -5.77 7.90
CA PHE A 16 3.69 -4.47 7.85
C PHE A 16 3.36 -4.05 6.42
N VAL A 17 4.34 -4.16 5.51
CA VAL A 17 4.12 -3.84 4.08
C VAL A 17 3.02 -4.72 3.50
N ALA A 18 3.09 -6.04 3.71
CA ALA A 18 2.08 -6.96 3.21
C ALA A 18 0.69 -6.64 3.76
N PHE A 19 0.57 -6.42 5.07
CA PHE A 19 -0.71 -6.13 5.72
C PHE A 19 -1.30 -4.79 5.26
N ALA A 20 -0.47 -3.75 5.17
CA ALA A 20 -0.90 -2.45 4.72
C ALA A 20 -1.24 -2.43 3.23
N SER A 21 -0.54 -3.20 2.39
CA SER A 21 -0.93 -3.42 0.99
C SER A 21 -2.32 -4.06 0.89
N VAL A 22 -2.57 -5.14 1.63
CA VAL A 22 -3.89 -5.80 1.63
C VAL A 22 -4.98 -4.85 2.12
N ALA A 23 -4.73 -4.11 3.20
CA ALA A 23 -5.69 -3.14 3.74
C ALA A 23 -5.99 -2.02 2.72
N LEU A 24 -4.99 -1.45 2.07
CA LEU A 24 -5.16 -0.38 1.09
C LEU A 24 -5.83 -0.87 -0.19
N THR A 25 -5.55 -2.10 -0.62
CA THR A 25 -6.31 -2.74 -1.71
C THR A 25 -7.77 -2.93 -1.33
N GLY A 26 -8.06 -3.39 -0.11
CA GLY A 26 -9.43 -3.54 0.39
C GLY A 26 -10.18 -2.20 0.44
N ILE A 27 -9.53 -1.14 0.94
CA ILE A 27 -10.07 0.22 0.94
C ILE A 27 -10.34 0.69 -0.49
N GLY A 28 -9.39 0.50 -1.40
CA GLY A 28 -9.53 0.85 -2.81
C GLY A 28 -10.76 0.23 -3.47
N VAL A 29 -10.91 -1.09 -3.35
CA VAL A 29 -12.05 -1.84 -3.89
C VAL A 29 -13.38 -1.38 -3.25
N HIS A 30 -13.37 -1.04 -1.96
CA HIS A 30 -14.57 -0.53 -1.30
C HIS A 30 -15.02 0.80 -1.90
N PHE A 31 -14.08 1.74 -2.10
CA PHE A 31 -14.36 3.03 -2.71
C PHE A 31 -14.77 2.95 -4.18
N GLU A 32 -14.14 2.06 -4.97
CA GLU A 32 -14.58 1.82 -6.36
C GLU A 32 -16.03 1.31 -6.43
N ARG A 33 -16.42 0.43 -5.51
CA ARG A 33 -17.81 -0.06 -5.43
C ARG A 33 -18.78 1.03 -4.99
N ALA A 34 -18.40 1.84 -4.00
CA ALA A 34 -19.21 2.98 -3.55
C ALA A 34 -19.42 3.99 -4.68
N ALA A 35 -18.36 4.31 -5.42
CA ALA A 35 -18.40 5.19 -6.58
C ALA A 35 -19.32 4.64 -7.68
N ALA A 36 -19.22 3.34 -8.00
CA ALA A 36 -20.06 2.71 -9.02
C ALA A 36 -21.56 2.78 -8.67
N VAL A 37 -21.91 2.64 -7.39
CA VAL A 37 -23.30 2.78 -6.91
C VAL A 37 -23.75 4.24 -6.94
N ALA A 38 -22.88 5.16 -6.52
CA ALA A 38 -23.20 6.58 -6.43
C ALA A 38 -23.27 7.28 -7.79
N ILE A 39 -22.76 6.69 -8.88
CA ILE A 39 -22.65 7.36 -10.18
C ILE A 39 -24.00 7.82 -10.76
N GLN A 40 -25.10 7.14 -10.40
CA GLN A 40 -26.44 7.45 -10.90
C GLN A 40 -27.18 8.47 -10.03
N THR A 41 -26.77 8.67 -8.77
CA THR A 41 -27.52 9.47 -7.78
C THR A 41 -26.74 10.66 -7.24
N ALA A 42 -25.40 10.59 -7.23
CA ALA A 42 -24.48 11.60 -6.73
C ALA A 42 -23.14 11.54 -7.48
N PRO A 43 -23.10 11.99 -8.76
CA PRO A 43 -21.95 11.79 -9.64
C PRO A 43 -20.68 12.52 -9.18
N GLU A 44 -20.82 13.66 -8.50
CA GLU A 44 -19.70 14.40 -7.91
C GLU A 44 -19.07 13.67 -6.72
N THR A 45 -19.86 13.04 -5.86
CA THR A 45 -19.37 12.18 -4.78
C THR A 45 -18.73 10.92 -5.33
N ALA A 46 -19.33 10.31 -6.37
CA ALA A 46 -18.78 9.14 -7.04
C ALA A 46 -17.39 9.41 -7.64
N ALA A 47 -17.17 10.60 -8.22
CA ALA A 47 -15.87 10.97 -8.77
C ALA A 47 -14.80 11.09 -7.66
N VAL A 48 -15.14 11.67 -6.51
CA VAL A 48 -14.24 11.79 -5.36
C VAL A 48 -13.89 10.41 -4.80
N ASP A 49 -14.90 9.56 -4.58
CA ASP A 49 -14.72 8.20 -4.08
C ASP A 49 -13.86 7.37 -5.04
N GLY A 50 -14.09 7.49 -6.35
CA GLY A 50 -13.27 6.84 -7.37
C GLY A 50 -11.80 7.27 -7.31
N VAL A 51 -11.52 8.57 -7.17
CA VAL A 51 -10.14 9.09 -7.06
C VAL A 51 -9.47 8.59 -5.77
N ILE A 52 -10.18 8.58 -4.65
CA ILE A 52 -9.66 8.06 -3.37
C ILE A 52 -9.35 6.57 -3.49
N GLY A 53 -10.23 5.79 -4.10
CA GLY A 53 -10.01 4.36 -4.33
C GLY A 53 -8.77 4.09 -5.18
N LEU A 54 -8.59 4.86 -6.26
CA LEU A 54 -7.47 4.74 -7.18
C LEU A 54 -6.14 5.13 -6.52
N LEU A 55 -6.14 6.18 -5.68
CA LEU A 55 -4.99 6.55 -4.87
C LEU A 55 -4.64 5.48 -3.83
N ALA A 56 -5.63 4.88 -3.16
CA ALA A 56 -5.38 3.79 -2.22
C ALA A 56 -4.75 2.57 -2.92
N LEU A 57 -5.20 2.23 -4.13
CA LEU A 57 -4.67 1.11 -4.92
C LEU A 57 -3.25 1.36 -5.43
N PHE A 58 -2.96 2.53 -5.98
CA PHE A 58 -1.68 2.81 -6.64
C PHE A 58 -0.62 3.38 -5.70
N TRP A 59 -1.01 4.22 -4.74
CA TRP A 59 -0.09 4.90 -3.83
C TRP A 59 0.08 4.19 -2.50
N GLY A 60 -0.71 3.16 -2.20
CA GLY A 60 -0.63 2.47 -0.93
C GLY A 60 0.75 1.89 -0.63
N LEU A 61 1.37 1.20 -1.60
CA LEU A 61 2.76 0.71 -1.47
C LEU A 61 3.78 1.85 -1.33
N TYR A 62 3.56 2.96 -2.02
CA TYR A 62 4.45 4.11 -1.98
C TYR A 62 4.45 4.77 -0.59
N LEU A 63 3.27 4.92 0.01
CA LEU A 63 3.07 5.50 1.34
C LEU A 63 3.54 4.58 2.47
N VAL A 64 3.42 3.26 2.29
CA VAL A 64 3.67 2.27 3.35
C VAL A 64 5.16 2.00 3.58
N GLY A 65 6.04 2.23 2.61
CA GLY A 65 7.46 1.96 2.86
C GLY A 65 8.43 2.03 1.70
N TYR A 66 7.99 2.44 0.50
CA TYR A 66 8.84 2.43 -0.69
C TYR A 66 10.18 3.16 -0.50
N LYS A 67 10.22 4.27 0.25
CA LYS A 67 11.46 5.01 0.54
C LYS A 67 12.43 4.30 1.50
N GLN A 68 11.94 3.43 2.39
CA GLN A 68 12.78 2.71 3.37
C GLN A 68 13.14 1.30 2.89
N PHE A 69 12.22 0.67 2.16
CA PHE A 69 12.34 -0.68 1.65
C PHE A 69 13.35 -0.79 0.49
N LEU A 70 13.21 0.05 -0.55
CA LEU A 70 14.03 -0.05 -1.77
C LEU A 70 15.55 0.04 -1.54
N PRO A 71 16.06 0.96 -0.68
CA PRO A 71 17.49 1.04 -0.41
C PRO A 71 18.03 -0.20 0.32
N ARG A 72 17.23 -0.81 1.22
CA ARG A 72 17.62 -2.01 1.97
C ARG A 72 17.62 -3.25 1.08
N THR A 73 16.58 -3.43 0.27
CA THR A 73 16.50 -4.54 -0.69
C THR A 73 17.61 -4.43 -1.74
N ARG A 74 17.93 -3.22 -2.20
CA ARG A 74 19.09 -2.99 -3.09
C ARG A 74 20.40 -3.41 -2.45
N ARG A 75 20.69 -3.04 -1.19
CA ARG A 75 21.93 -3.47 -0.51
C ARG A 75 22.02 -4.99 -0.38
N LEU A 76 20.91 -5.65 -0.03
CA LEU A 76 20.84 -7.12 0.07
C LEU A 76 21.06 -7.82 -1.28
N ILE A 77 20.55 -7.26 -2.38
CA ILE A 77 20.73 -7.81 -3.73
C ILE A 77 22.14 -7.51 -4.28
N ASP A 78 22.67 -6.31 -4.01
CA ASP A 78 24.00 -5.87 -4.45
C ASP A 78 25.15 -6.52 -3.64
N GLY A 79 24.82 -7.26 -2.58
CA GLY A 79 25.78 -8.04 -1.79
C GLY A 79 26.79 -7.19 -0.99
N ARG A 80 26.44 -5.93 -0.66
CA ARG A 80 27.23 -5.04 0.20
C ARG A 80 26.52 -4.77 1.53
#